data_AF-M3TGP0-F1
#
_entry.id   AF-M3TGP0-F1
#
_cell.length_a   1.000
_cell.length_b   1.000
_cell.length_c   1.000
_cell.angle_alpha   90.00
_cell.angle_beta   90.00
_cell.angle_gamma   90.00
#
_symmetry.space_group_name_H-M   'P 1'
#
loop_
_entity.id
_entity.type
_entity.pdbx_description
1 polymer ?
#
loop_
_entity_poly.entity_id
_entity_poly.type
_entity_poly.pdbx_seq_one_letter_code
_entity_poly.pdbx_strand_id
1 'polypeptide(L)'
;MRLADERWVREAFGVDDLGSDAPAGADRWARAVALGAGGRAANARAVLGELDPRSPILQSLAASTRGSLVRQSGRHSDARVDDGRACATAVSRNVHATARTTSPTAAYRLRRAHSAEGDDLWAKTAWLDGLIGLAADNLGIGAFAASHRLLTRAGDELESFPVSATVNWATIPRVALRHAWVRAEHALYSGDAASSSVWATRADELAAGSPSPRHRIKTDLIGAAVDSANGRLEVAVARAHDVEKRCAERRLLPLQWAAATMLAGIDPADVGASHRASDLLTSMSFLGMSFATGA
;
A
#
# COMPACT_ATOMS: atom_id res chain seq x y z
N MET A 1 -9.82 -15.42 21.54
CA MET A 1 -9.98 -15.04 20.12
C MET A 1 -9.79 -13.52 19.96
N ARG A 2 -10.66 -12.67 20.54
CA ARG A 2 -10.61 -11.20 20.46
C ARG A 2 -9.22 -10.55 20.71
N LEU A 3 -8.49 -10.94 21.77
CA LEU A 3 -7.14 -10.40 22.04
C LEU A 3 -6.09 -10.72 20.95
N ALA A 4 -6.22 -11.87 20.28
CA ALA A 4 -5.33 -12.25 19.18
C ALA A 4 -5.64 -11.42 17.93
N ASP A 5 -6.90 -11.08 17.70
CA ASP A 5 -7.35 -10.28 16.57
C ASP A 5 -6.92 -8.81 16.72
N GLU A 6 -7.03 -8.23 17.92
CA GLU A 6 -6.53 -6.87 18.25
C GLU A 6 -5.02 -6.72 18.04
N ARG A 7 -4.24 -7.76 18.36
CA ARG A 7 -2.79 -7.77 18.11
C ARG A 7 -2.49 -7.56 16.62
N TRP A 8 -3.21 -8.25 15.74
CA TRP A 8 -2.98 -8.17 14.30
C TRP A 8 -3.37 -6.81 13.73
N VAL A 9 -4.43 -6.19 14.25
CA VAL A 9 -4.83 -4.83 13.86
C VAL A 9 -3.74 -3.82 14.24
N ARG A 10 -3.18 -3.91 15.46
CA ARG A 10 -2.03 -3.09 15.87
C ARG A 10 -0.79 -3.33 15.01
N GLU A 11 -0.44 -4.58 14.73
CA GLU A 11 0.72 -4.89 13.88
C GLU A 11 0.54 -4.37 12.44
N ALA A 12 -0.68 -4.44 11.89
CA ALA A 12 -0.95 -3.97 10.55
C ALA A 12 -1.05 -2.45 10.44
N PHE A 13 -1.73 -1.80 11.39
CA PHE A 13 -2.19 -0.42 11.24
C PHE A 13 -1.87 0.49 12.42
N GLY A 14 -1.30 -0.04 13.51
CA GLY A 14 -0.95 0.75 14.70
C GLY A 14 -2.15 1.25 15.52
N VAL A 15 -3.36 0.82 15.19
CA VAL A 15 -4.60 1.14 15.91
C VAL A 15 -5.11 -0.09 16.66
N ASP A 16 -5.90 0.12 17.71
CA ASP A 16 -6.45 -0.97 18.52
C ASP A 16 -7.60 -1.71 17.82
N ASP A 17 -8.42 -1.00 17.06
CA ASP A 17 -9.53 -1.56 16.29
C ASP A 17 -9.74 -0.86 14.93
N LEU A 18 -10.55 -1.50 14.07
CA LEU A 18 -10.87 -1.01 12.72
C LEU A 18 -12.17 -0.19 12.65
N GLY A 19 -12.73 0.21 13.79
CA GLY A 19 -14.00 0.92 13.90
C GLY A 19 -15.21 0.00 13.74
N SER A 20 -16.35 0.44 14.27
CA SER A 20 -17.64 -0.26 14.17
C SER A 20 -18.10 -0.47 12.73
N ASP A 21 -17.67 0.41 11.83
CA ASP A 21 -18.12 0.45 10.44
C ASP A 21 -17.22 -0.43 9.53
N ALA A 22 -16.23 -1.12 10.10
CA ALA A 22 -15.43 -2.09 9.35
C ALA A 22 -16.27 -3.27 8.86
N PRO A 23 -16.00 -3.77 7.64
CA PRO A 23 -16.70 -4.96 7.15
C PRO A 23 -16.40 -6.15 8.08
N ALA A 24 -17.41 -6.96 8.36
CA ALA A 24 -17.24 -8.17 9.15
C ALA A 24 -16.12 -9.05 8.57
N GLY A 25 -15.10 -9.37 9.38
CA GLY A 25 -13.90 -10.10 8.96
C GLY A 25 -12.69 -9.23 8.57
N ALA A 26 -12.77 -7.90 8.73
CA ALA A 26 -11.65 -6.98 8.46
C ALA A 26 -10.41 -7.22 9.36
N ASP A 27 -10.62 -7.74 10.57
CA ASP A 27 -9.56 -8.19 11.48
C ASP A 27 -8.73 -9.33 10.88
N ARG A 28 -9.37 -10.29 10.19
CA ARG A 28 -8.68 -11.35 9.45
C ARG A 28 -7.90 -10.80 8.27
N TRP A 29 -8.43 -9.79 7.58
CA TRP A 29 -7.68 -9.06 6.56
C TRP A 29 -6.46 -8.35 7.17
N ALA A 30 -6.61 -7.67 8.31
CA ALA A 30 -5.50 -7.03 9.02
C ALA A 30 -4.40 -8.04 9.39
N ARG A 31 -4.77 -9.25 9.82
CA ARG A 31 -3.83 -10.35 10.04
C ARG A 31 -3.04 -10.71 8.79
N ALA A 32 -3.69 -10.84 7.62
CA ALA A 32 -2.98 -11.10 6.38
C ALA A 32 -2.00 -9.98 6.03
N VAL A 33 -2.42 -8.72 6.23
CA VAL A 33 -1.59 -7.54 6.00
C VAL A 33 -0.37 -7.52 6.94
N ALA A 34 -0.53 -7.82 8.22
CA ALA A 34 0.56 -7.92 9.20
C ALA A 34 1.54 -9.04 8.86
N LEU A 35 1.03 -10.24 8.52
CA LEU A 35 1.85 -11.37 8.07
C LEU A 35 2.67 -11.01 6.83
N GLY A 36 2.05 -10.33 5.86
CA GLY A 36 2.72 -9.85 4.66
C GLY A 36 3.83 -8.85 4.96
N ALA A 37 3.58 -7.88 5.84
CA ALA A 37 4.58 -6.90 6.27
C ALA A 37 5.77 -7.55 6.99
N GLY A 38 5.55 -8.68 7.69
CA GLY A 38 6.60 -9.49 8.30
C GLY A 38 7.28 -10.49 7.35
N GLY A 39 6.97 -10.46 6.06
CA GLY A 39 7.53 -11.33 5.04
C GLY A 39 6.93 -12.73 4.93
N ARG A 40 5.87 -13.05 5.71
CA ARG A 40 5.22 -14.37 5.75
C ARG A 40 4.16 -14.51 4.66
N ALA A 41 4.58 -14.39 3.40
CA ALA A 41 3.68 -14.29 2.27
C ALA A 41 2.82 -15.56 2.05
N ALA A 42 3.32 -16.76 2.33
CA ALA A 42 2.51 -17.98 2.27
C ALA A 42 1.34 -17.92 3.27
N ASN A 43 1.62 -17.57 4.53
CA ASN A 43 0.59 -17.44 5.57
C ASN A 43 -0.40 -16.31 5.24
N ALA A 44 0.11 -15.18 4.75
CA ALA A 44 -0.75 -14.07 4.33
C ALA A 44 -1.74 -14.52 3.24
N ARG A 45 -1.27 -15.20 2.18
CA ARG A 45 -2.13 -15.72 1.10
C ARG A 45 -3.16 -16.73 1.60
N ALA A 46 -2.79 -17.62 2.52
CA ALA A 46 -3.71 -18.56 3.13
C ALA A 46 -4.86 -17.83 3.86
N VAL A 47 -4.53 -16.85 4.71
CA VAL A 47 -5.53 -16.04 5.43
C VAL A 47 -6.42 -15.25 4.45
N LEU A 48 -5.87 -14.70 3.37
CA LEU A 48 -6.66 -14.01 2.34
C LEU A 48 -7.63 -14.94 1.60
N GLY A 49 -7.30 -16.22 1.45
CA GLY A 49 -8.17 -17.23 0.84
C GLY A 49 -9.37 -17.61 1.68
N GLU A 50 -9.34 -17.31 2.98
CA GLU A 50 -10.42 -17.62 3.95
C GLU A 50 -11.38 -16.45 4.17
N LEU A 51 -11.14 -15.29 3.56
CA LEU A 51 -12.02 -14.12 3.69
C LEU A 51 -13.37 -14.37 3.01
N ASP A 52 -14.44 -13.83 3.58
CA ASP A 52 -15.81 -14.07 3.09
C ASP A 52 -15.93 -13.72 1.59
N PRO A 53 -16.21 -14.70 0.72
CA PRO A 53 -16.36 -14.46 -0.72
C PRO A 53 -17.58 -13.59 -1.05
N ARG A 54 -18.53 -13.43 -0.12
CA ARG A 54 -19.73 -12.62 -0.30
C ARG A 54 -19.53 -11.15 0.02
N SER A 55 -18.38 -10.74 0.55
CA SER A 55 -18.07 -9.34 0.84
C SER A 55 -17.19 -8.72 -0.25
N PRO A 56 -17.75 -7.90 -1.17
CA PRO A 56 -16.96 -7.27 -2.24
C PRO A 56 -15.82 -6.39 -1.71
N ILE A 57 -16.00 -5.77 -0.54
CA ILE A 57 -14.96 -4.92 0.08
C ILE A 57 -13.79 -5.80 0.51
N LEU A 58 -14.04 -6.88 1.25
CA LEU A 58 -12.97 -7.78 1.66
C LEU A 58 -12.31 -8.45 0.47
N GLN A 59 -13.06 -8.83 -0.56
CA GLN A 59 -12.47 -9.42 -1.77
C GLN A 59 -11.60 -8.42 -2.54
N SER A 60 -12.01 -7.15 -2.61
CA SER A 60 -11.19 -6.08 -3.19
C SER A 60 -9.91 -5.83 -2.38
N LEU A 61 -10.01 -5.70 -1.05
CA LEU A 61 -8.86 -5.55 -0.16
C LEU A 61 -7.93 -6.77 -0.20
N ALA A 62 -8.49 -7.97 -0.33
CA ALA A 62 -7.72 -9.20 -0.46
C ALA A 62 -6.95 -9.26 -1.78
N ALA A 63 -7.59 -8.86 -2.88
CA ALA A 63 -6.94 -8.78 -4.19
C ALA A 63 -5.80 -7.76 -4.17
N SER A 64 -6.01 -6.54 -3.68
CA SER A 64 -4.93 -5.54 -3.60
C SER A 64 -3.81 -5.93 -2.63
N THR A 65 -4.13 -6.69 -1.56
CA THR A 65 -3.11 -7.24 -0.66
C THR A 65 -2.28 -8.33 -1.36
N ARG A 66 -2.91 -9.21 -2.16
CA ARG A 66 -2.20 -10.18 -3.01
C ARG A 66 -1.28 -9.49 -4.01
N GLY A 67 -1.79 -8.47 -4.72
CA GLY A 67 -1.02 -7.64 -5.64
C GLY A 67 0.20 -7.02 -4.94
N SER A 68 0.02 -6.44 -3.75
CA SER A 68 1.12 -5.91 -2.95
C SER A 68 2.18 -6.95 -2.57
N LEU A 69 1.80 -8.19 -2.25
CA LEU A 69 2.76 -9.26 -1.93
C LEU A 69 3.59 -9.68 -3.15
N VAL A 70 2.97 -9.71 -4.33
CA VAL A 70 3.64 -10.05 -5.60
C VAL A 70 4.51 -8.90 -6.09
N ARG A 71 4.07 -7.64 -5.91
CA ARG A 71 4.84 -6.45 -6.27
C ARG A 71 6.15 -6.35 -5.50
N GLN A 72 6.13 -6.64 -4.20
CA GLN A 72 7.31 -6.58 -3.34
C GLN A 72 8.41 -7.56 -3.77
N SER A 73 8.07 -8.56 -4.59
CA SER A 73 9.03 -9.51 -5.14
C SER A 73 9.46 -9.17 -6.58
N GLY A 74 9.17 -7.95 -7.04
CA GLY A 74 9.54 -7.44 -8.37
C GLY A 74 8.62 -7.88 -9.51
N ARG A 75 7.55 -8.63 -9.22
CA ARG A 75 6.67 -9.24 -10.24
C ARG A 75 5.47 -8.35 -10.61
N HIS A 76 5.76 -7.12 -11.05
CA HIS A 76 4.74 -6.10 -11.33
C HIS A 76 3.68 -6.54 -12.36
N SER A 77 4.07 -7.25 -13.42
CA SER A 77 3.14 -7.76 -14.44
C SER A 77 2.07 -8.68 -13.87
N ASP A 78 2.45 -9.52 -12.90
CA ASP A 78 1.54 -10.45 -12.23
C ASP A 78 0.67 -9.72 -11.19
N ALA A 79 1.29 -8.83 -10.41
CA ALA A 79 0.57 -8.00 -9.42
C ALA A 79 -0.54 -7.15 -10.06
N ARG A 80 -0.32 -6.67 -11.29
CA ARG A 80 -1.30 -5.91 -12.07
C ARG A 80 -2.64 -6.64 -12.25
N VAL A 81 -2.61 -7.97 -12.33
CA VAL A 81 -3.83 -8.80 -12.47
C VAL A 81 -4.65 -8.75 -11.18
N ASP A 82 -3.99 -8.84 -10.03
CA ASP A 82 -4.62 -8.79 -8.71
C ASP A 82 -5.19 -7.38 -8.43
N ASP A 83 -4.44 -6.31 -8.70
CA ASP A 83 -4.93 -4.95 -8.49
C ASP A 83 -6.03 -4.55 -9.48
N GLY A 84 -5.97 -5.05 -10.72
CA GLY A 84 -7.10 -4.93 -11.66
C GLY A 84 -8.35 -5.64 -11.16
N ARG A 85 -8.21 -6.84 -10.58
CA ARG A 85 -9.32 -7.56 -9.93
C ARG A 85 -9.87 -6.82 -8.72
N ALA A 86 -9.00 -6.17 -7.93
CA ALA A 86 -9.44 -5.31 -6.81
C ALA A 86 -10.36 -4.19 -7.32
N CYS A 87 -9.91 -3.44 -8.33
CA CYS A 87 -10.72 -2.41 -8.98
C CYS A 87 -12.07 -2.93 -9.51
N ALA A 88 -12.08 -4.05 -10.24
CA ALA A 88 -13.30 -4.63 -10.79
C ALA A 88 -14.30 -5.06 -9.69
N THR A 89 -13.79 -5.61 -8.58
CA THR A 89 -14.60 -6.05 -7.44
C THR A 89 -15.22 -4.86 -6.70
N ALA A 90 -14.45 -3.79 -6.48
CA ALA A 90 -14.95 -2.57 -5.86
C ALA A 90 -16.02 -1.87 -6.73
N VAL A 91 -15.83 -1.81 -8.06
CA VAL A 91 -16.78 -1.18 -9.00
C VAL A 91 -18.08 -1.96 -9.14
N SER A 92 -18.06 -3.28 -8.99
CA SER A 92 -19.27 -4.12 -9.11
C SER A 92 -20.37 -3.72 -8.11
N ARG A 93 -20.03 -3.03 -7.01
CA ARG A 93 -21.02 -2.39 -6.11
C ARG A 93 -21.80 -1.25 -6.79
N ASN A 94 -21.13 -0.42 -7.58
CA ASN A 94 -21.75 0.72 -8.28
C ASN A 94 -22.67 0.28 -9.44
N VAL A 95 -22.38 -0.87 -10.06
CA VAL A 95 -23.18 -1.41 -11.17
C VAL A 95 -24.43 -2.14 -10.66
N HIS A 96 -24.36 -2.87 -9.55
CA HIS A 96 -25.54 -3.53 -8.97
C HIS A 96 -26.51 -2.55 -8.29
N ALA A 97 -26.03 -1.40 -7.80
CA ALA A 97 -26.90 -0.30 -7.35
C ALA A 97 -27.67 0.35 -8.52
N THR A 98 -27.06 0.44 -9.71
CA THR A 98 -27.63 1.11 -10.90
C THR A 98 -28.48 0.18 -11.78
N ALA A 99 -28.18 -1.13 -11.81
CA ALA A 99 -28.92 -2.11 -12.60
C ALA A 99 -30.35 -2.40 -12.11
N ARG A 100 -30.74 -1.97 -10.90
CA ARG A 100 -32.13 -2.06 -10.42
C ARG A 100 -33.02 -0.89 -10.85
N THR A 101 -32.50 0.08 -11.61
CA THR A 101 -33.29 1.22 -12.10
C THR A 101 -33.25 1.33 -13.61
N THR A 102 -34.43 1.18 -14.23
CA THR A 102 -34.64 1.27 -15.68
C THR A 102 -34.75 2.70 -16.21
N SER A 103 -34.61 3.72 -15.35
CA SER A 103 -34.71 5.13 -15.71
C SER A 103 -33.35 5.85 -15.64
N PRO A 104 -32.87 6.48 -16.73
CA PRO A 104 -31.63 7.25 -16.75
C PRO A 104 -31.59 8.41 -15.73
N THR A 105 -32.73 9.06 -15.49
CA THR A 105 -32.88 10.14 -14.49
C THR A 105 -32.98 9.62 -13.06
N ALA A 106 -33.42 8.37 -12.85
CA ALA A 106 -33.34 7.70 -11.56
C ALA A 106 -31.91 7.20 -11.28
N ALA A 107 -31.20 6.70 -12.29
CA ALA A 107 -29.78 6.33 -12.18
C ALA A 107 -28.89 7.55 -11.89
N TYR A 108 -29.17 8.70 -12.50
CA TYR A 108 -28.51 9.98 -12.19
C TYR A 108 -28.81 10.46 -10.77
N ARG A 109 -30.08 10.42 -10.33
CA ARG A 109 -30.47 10.76 -8.95
C ARG A 109 -29.93 9.78 -7.92
N LEU A 110 -29.83 8.48 -8.22
CA LEU A 110 -29.20 7.48 -7.34
C LEU A 110 -27.70 7.68 -7.25
N ARG A 111 -27.00 7.97 -8.37
CA ARG A 111 -25.59 8.38 -8.32
C ARG A 111 -25.40 9.61 -7.42
N ARG A 112 -26.31 10.59 -7.51
CA ARG A 112 -26.27 11.83 -6.74
C ARG A 112 -26.74 11.68 -5.28
N ALA A 113 -27.63 10.73 -5.00
CA ALA A 113 -28.14 10.42 -3.66
C ALA A 113 -27.21 9.48 -2.89
N HIS A 114 -26.54 8.53 -3.57
CA HIS A 114 -25.47 7.73 -2.95
C HIS A 114 -24.25 8.59 -2.59
N SER A 115 -24.00 9.68 -3.33
CA SER A 115 -23.02 10.70 -2.93
C SER A 115 -23.52 11.65 -1.83
N ALA A 116 -24.71 11.45 -1.25
CA ALA A 116 -25.30 12.33 -0.24
C ALA A 116 -25.72 11.62 1.07
N GLU A 117 -25.67 10.29 1.15
CA GLU A 117 -25.86 9.52 2.40
C GLU A 117 -24.71 8.51 2.55
N GLY A 118 -23.72 8.87 3.37
CA GLY A 118 -22.69 7.97 3.91
C GLY A 118 -22.01 7.07 2.88
N ASP A 119 -21.18 7.64 2.00
CA ASP A 119 -20.24 6.88 1.19
C ASP A 119 -19.50 5.87 2.09
N ASP A 120 -19.70 4.57 1.82
CA ASP A 120 -19.07 3.48 2.55
C ASP A 120 -17.54 3.64 2.46
N LEU A 121 -16.98 4.23 3.53
CA LEU A 121 -15.58 4.63 3.66
C LEU A 121 -14.63 3.48 3.33
N TRP A 122 -15.04 2.26 3.67
CA TRP A 122 -14.31 1.03 3.39
C TRP A 122 -14.40 0.62 1.92
N ALA A 123 -15.54 0.81 1.26
CA ALA A 123 -15.66 0.62 -0.18
C ALA A 123 -14.78 1.59 -0.97
N LYS A 124 -14.77 2.87 -0.58
CA LYS A 124 -13.89 3.89 -1.20
C LYS A 124 -12.42 3.57 -0.97
N THR A 125 -12.07 3.16 0.26
CA THR A 125 -10.71 2.69 0.60
C THR A 125 -10.29 1.52 -0.29
N ALA A 126 -11.15 0.52 -0.44
CA ALA A 126 -10.85 -0.67 -1.24
C ALA A 126 -10.65 -0.34 -2.73
N TRP A 127 -11.46 0.58 -3.27
CA TRP A 127 -11.29 1.12 -4.61
C TRP A 127 -9.95 1.84 -4.79
N LEU A 128 -9.63 2.79 -3.89
CA LEU A 128 -8.41 3.58 -3.96
C LEU A 128 -7.15 2.73 -3.77
N ASP A 129 -7.18 1.74 -2.88
CA ASP A 129 -6.07 0.79 -2.72
C ASP A 129 -5.76 0.05 -4.02
N GLY A 130 -6.80 -0.47 -4.69
CA GLY A 130 -6.65 -1.15 -5.98
C GLY A 130 -6.15 -0.20 -7.07
N LEU A 131 -6.68 1.03 -7.14
CA LEU A 131 -6.28 2.02 -8.14
C LEU A 131 -4.82 2.45 -7.98
N ILE A 132 -4.38 2.69 -6.74
CA ILE A 132 -3.00 3.04 -6.40
C ILE A 132 -2.07 1.84 -6.62
N GLY A 133 -2.50 0.62 -6.26
CA GLY A 133 -1.75 -0.61 -6.54
C GLY A 133 -1.53 -0.83 -8.04
N LEU A 134 -2.59 -0.67 -8.83
CA LEU A 134 -2.53 -0.75 -10.28
C LEU A 134 -1.61 0.32 -10.88
N ALA A 135 -1.58 1.53 -10.32
CA ALA A 135 -0.65 2.57 -10.72
C ALA A 135 0.81 2.21 -10.43
N ALA A 136 1.08 1.61 -9.27
CA ALA A 136 2.41 1.13 -8.88
C ALA A 136 2.88 -0.03 -9.75
N ASP A 137 1.98 -0.91 -10.19
CA ASP A 137 2.34 -1.99 -11.12
C ASP A 137 2.62 -1.48 -12.52
N ASN A 138 1.85 -0.51 -13.01
CA ASN A 138 2.16 0.17 -14.27
C ASN A 138 3.51 0.90 -14.20
N LEU A 139 3.83 1.52 -13.06
CA LEU A 139 5.13 2.12 -12.83
C LEU A 139 6.26 1.08 -12.94
N GLY A 140 6.14 -0.04 -12.21
CA GLY A 140 7.18 -1.08 -12.19
C GLY A 140 7.41 -1.82 -13.50
N ILE A 141 6.53 -1.70 -14.49
CA ILE A 141 6.73 -2.20 -15.87
C ILE A 141 7.09 -1.09 -16.87
N GLY A 142 7.36 0.13 -16.40
CA GLY A 142 7.73 1.28 -17.25
C GLY A 142 6.57 1.96 -17.99
N ALA A 143 5.32 1.62 -17.68
CA ALA A 143 4.13 2.24 -18.27
C ALA A 143 3.78 3.58 -17.57
N PHE A 144 4.71 4.54 -17.59
CA PHE A 144 4.62 5.80 -16.86
C PHE A 144 3.32 6.58 -17.16
N ALA A 145 2.92 6.73 -18.42
CA ALA A 145 1.70 7.47 -18.76
C ALA A 145 0.43 6.83 -18.13
N ALA A 146 0.35 5.51 -18.07
CA ALA A 146 -0.76 4.81 -17.42
C ALA A 146 -0.72 5.00 -15.90
N SER A 147 0.45 4.82 -15.29
CA SER A 147 0.68 5.08 -13.86
C SER A 147 0.23 6.50 -13.47
N HIS A 148 0.70 7.52 -14.22
CA HIS A 148 0.37 8.91 -13.96
C HIS A 148 -1.14 9.18 -14.01
N ARG A 149 -1.83 8.69 -15.04
CA ARG A 149 -3.30 8.87 -15.19
C ARG A 149 -4.07 8.25 -14.02
N LEU A 150 -3.67 7.05 -13.58
CA LEU A 150 -4.30 6.37 -12.45
C LEU A 150 -4.05 7.13 -11.13
N LEU A 151 -2.83 7.65 -10.91
CA LEU A 151 -2.52 8.47 -9.75
C LEU A 151 -3.25 9.82 -9.75
N THR A 152 -3.44 10.44 -10.92
CA THR A 152 -4.23 11.68 -11.03
C THR A 152 -5.68 11.43 -10.66
N ARG A 153 -6.30 10.40 -11.23
CA ARG A 153 -7.65 10.01 -10.83
C ARG A 153 -7.77 9.70 -9.33
N ALA A 154 -6.82 8.96 -8.77
CA ALA A 154 -6.83 8.65 -7.33
C ALA A 154 -6.73 9.92 -6.48
N GLY A 155 -5.93 10.91 -6.92
CA GLY A 155 -5.78 12.21 -6.26
C GLY A 155 -7.08 13.02 -6.29
N ASP A 156 -7.68 13.18 -7.46
CA ASP A 156 -8.97 13.89 -7.62
C ASP A 156 -10.06 13.28 -6.72
N GLU A 157 -10.07 11.94 -6.64
CA GLU A 157 -11.00 11.20 -5.78
C GLU A 157 -10.71 11.35 -4.28
N LEU A 158 -9.45 11.56 -3.88
CA LEU A 158 -9.06 11.82 -2.48
C LEU A 158 -9.39 13.26 -2.05
N GLU A 159 -9.16 14.23 -2.92
CA GLU A 159 -9.46 15.65 -2.66
C GLU A 159 -10.96 15.90 -2.48
N SER A 160 -11.80 15.11 -3.16
CA SER A 160 -13.24 15.17 -3.04
C SER A 160 -13.79 14.73 -1.67
N PHE A 161 -12.95 14.20 -0.76
CA PHE A 161 -13.38 13.66 0.52
C PHE A 161 -12.92 14.53 1.71
N PRO A 162 -13.83 15.21 2.44
CA PRO A 162 -13.45 15.99 3.61
C PRO A 162 -13.03 15.06 4.74
N VAL A 163 -11.73 15.02 5.05
CA VAL A 163 -11.19 14.22 6.15
C VAL A 163 -11.49 14.93 7.48
N SER A 164 -12.38 14.35 8.29
CA SER A 164 -12.51 14.72 9.70
C SER A 164 -11.37 14.10 10.52
N ALA A 165 -11.00 14.73 11.65
CA ALA A 165 -9.99 14.22 12.59
C ALA A 165 -10.34 12.84 13.20
N THR A 166 -11.57 12.37 13.03
CA THR A 166 -12.09 11.10 13.56
C THR A 166 -12.07 9.94 12.55
N VAL A 167 -11.54 10.15 11.34
CA VAL A 167 -11.54 9.10 10.31
C VAL A 167 -10.55 7.99 10.65
N ASN A 168 -11.00 6.73 10.57
CA ASN A 168 -10.17 5.57 10.84
C ASN A 168 -8.89 5.57 9.97
N TRP A 169 -7.72 5.52 10.60
CA TRP A 169 -6.42 5.48 9.92
C TRP A 169 -6.35 4.43 8.79
N ALA A 170 -6.89 3.22 8.99
CA ALA A 170 -6.82 2.12 8.02
C ALA A 170 -7.60 2.36 6.72
N THR A 171 -8.35 3.47 6.63
CA THR A 171 -9.18 3.86 5.50
C THR A 171 -8.50 4.94 4.63
N ILE A 172 -9.17 6.08 4.42
CA ILE A 172 -8.74 7.22 3.58
C ILE A 172 -7.36 7.77 3.98
N PRO A 173 -7.02 7.98 5.27
CA PRO A 173 -5.70 8.49 5.64
C PRO A 173 -4.55 7.59 5.17
N ARG A 174 -4.69 6.26 5.32
CA ARG A 174 -3.69 5.30 4.85
C ARG A 174 -3.57 5.28 3.33
N VAL A 175 -4.68 5.34 2.59
CA VAL A 175 -4.61 5.35 1.11
C VAL A 175 -4.06 6.67 0.58
N ALA A 176 -4.30 7.80 1.25
CA ALA A 176 -3.66 9.07 0.92
C ALA A 176 -2.13 9.00 1.09
N LEU A 177 -1.65 8.38 2.17
CA LEU A 177 -0.21 8.16 2.35
C LEU A 177 0.37 7.23 1.26
N ARG A 178 -0.33 6.14 0.92
CA ARG A 178 0.08 5.25 -0.18
C ARG A 178 0.10 5.96 -1.53
N HIS A 179 -0.83 6.87 -1.79
CA HIS A 179 -0.86 7.67 -3.00
C HIS A 179 0.38 8.57 -3.09
N ALA A 180 0.71 9.28 -2.00
CA ALA A 180 1.91 10.12 -1.94
C ALA A 180 3.21 9.32 -2.17
N TRP A 181 3.30 8.11 -1.61
CA TRP A 181 4.42 7.19 -1.88
C TRP A 181 4.60 6.89 -3.37
N VAL A 182 3.53 6.43 -4.03
CA VAL A 182 3.62 6.03 -5.44
C VAL A 182 3.80 7.26 -6.35
N ARG A 183 3.31 8.44 -5.95
CA ARG A 183 3.62 9.71 -6.63
C ARG A 183 5.10 10.09 -6.52
N ALA A 184 5.70 9.95 -5.34
CA ALA A 184 7.12 10.20 -5.13
C ALA A 184 7.99 9.23 -5.95
N GLU A 185 7.67 7.93 -5.90
CA GLU A 185 8.33 6.90 -6.70
C GLU A 185 8.16 7.17 -8.21
N HIS A 186 6.96 7.53 -8.66
CA HIS A 186 6.70 7.88 -10.06
C HIS A 186 7.60 9.01 -10.53
N ALA A 187 7.63 10.12 -9.78
CA ALA A 187 8.46 11.28 -10.10
C ALA A 187 9.95 10.93 -10.09
N LEU A 188 10.39 10.10 -9.14
CA LEU A 188 11.74 9.57 -9.06
C LEU A 188 12.13 8.81 -10.34
N TYR A 189 11.33 7.82 -10.73
CA TYR A 189 11.62 7.00 -11.91
C TYR A 189 11.44 7.74 -13.24
N SER A 190 10.64 8.81 -13.28
CA SER A 190 10.50 9.67 -14.46
C SER A 190 11.55 10.78 -14.54
N GLY A 191 12.46 10.90 -13.57
CA GLY A 191 13.50 11.93 -13.53
C GLY A 191 13.02 13.33 -13.12
N ASP A 192 11.86 13.45 -12.49
CA ASP A 192 11.31 14.71 -11.98
C ASP A 192 11.69 14.91 -10.50
N ALA A 193 12.90 15.42 -10.28
CA ALA A 193 13.48 15.65 -8.95
C ALA A 193 12.68 16.65 -8.09
N ALA A 194 12.03 17.64 -8.72
CA ALA A 194 11.24 18.64 -8.03
C ALA A 194 9.96 18.01 -7.47
N SER A 195 9.21 17.30 -8.32
CA SER A 195 8.00 16.60 -7.88
C SER A 195 8.31 15.47 -6.90
N SER A 196 9.42 14.75 -7.06
CA SER A 196 9.79 13.67 -6.12
C SER A 196 9.99 14.20 -4.71
N SER A 197 10.64 15.37 -4.56
CA SER A 197 10.80 16.06 -3.28
C SER A 197 9.47 16.51 -2.69
N VAL A 198 8.60 17.14 -3.50
CA VAL A 198 7.27 17.60 -3.05
C VAL A 198 6.44 16.44 -2.52
N TRP A 199 6.39 15.32 -3.24
CA TRP A 199 5.61 14.16 -2.82
C TRP A 199 6.24 13.41 -1.63
N ALA A 200 7.57 13.39 -1.51
CA ALA A 200 8.23 12.85 -0.31
C ALA A 200 7.90 13.68 0.94
N THR A 201 7.98 15.01 0.86
CA THR A 201 7.56 15.89 1.97
C THR A 201 6.08 15.71 2.31
N ARG A 202 5.22 15.58 1.30
CA ARG A 202 3.80 15.29 1.54
C ARG A 202 3.59 13.95 2.26
N ALA A 203 4.37 12.93 1.92
CA ALA A 203 4.33 11.65 2.59
C ALA A 203 4.82 11.75 4.05
N ASP A 204 5.85 12.55 4.33
CA ASP A 204 6.34 12.84 5.69
C ASP A 204 5.23 13.51 6.54
N GLU A 205 4.57 14.54 6.02
CA GLU A 205 3.45 15.22 6.68
C GLU A 205 2.31 14.26 7.02
N LEU A 206 1.91 13.42 6.05
CA LEU A 206 0.85 12.42 6.25
C LEU A 206 1.26 11.33 7.24
N ALA A 207 2.54 10.95 7.25
CA ALA A 207 3.08 9.93 8.14
C ALA A 207 3.26 10.41 9.57
N ALA A 208 3.47 11.71 9.81
CA ALA A 208 3.58 12.29 11.14
C ALA A 208 2.32 12.03 12.00
N GLY A 209 1.14 12.04 11.37
CA GLY A 209 -0.14 11.68 12.01
C GLY A 209 -0.46 10.18 12.01
N SER A 210 0.39 9.33 11.42
CA SER A 210 0.14 7.89 11.34
C SER A 210 0.40 7.21 12.67
N PRO A 211 -0.52 6.38 13.21
CA PRO A 211 -0.24 5.55 14.37
C PRO A 211 0.65 4.35 14.02
N SER A 212 0.77 3.97 12.75
CA SER A 212 1.46 2.77 12.32
C SER A 212 2.98 2.94 12.17
N PRO A 213 3.81 2.26 12.99
CA PRO A 213 5.26 2.33 12.84
C PRO A 213 5.75 1.88 11.47
N ARG A 214 5.12 0.85 10.87
CA ARG A 214 5.55 0.37 9.54
C ARG A 214 5.36 1.44 8.46
N HIS A 215 4.26 2.21 8.53
CA HIS A 215 3.98 3.20 7.50
C HIS A 215 4.96 4.37 7.65
N ARG A 216 5.28 4.79 8.88
CA ARG A 216 6.35 5.76 9.12
C ARG A 216 7.70 5.29 8.59
N ILE A 217 8.11 4.05 8.90
CA ILE A 217 9.37 3.46 8.40
C ILE A 217 9.39 3.39 6.87
N LYS A 218 8.28 2.99 6.23
CA LYS A 218 8.21 2.96 4.76
C LYS A 218 8.30 4.37 4.16
N THR A 219 7.68 5.37 4.79
CA THR A 219 7.83 6.76 4.38
C THR A 219 9.30 7.20 4.43
N ASP A 220 9.99 6.88 5.53
CA ASP A 220 11.41 7.21 5.67
C ASP A 220 12.26 6.54 4.59
N LEU A 221 11.97 5.28 4.22
CA LEU A 221 12.65 4.58 3.13
C LEU A 221 12.48 5.30 1.78
N ILE A 222 11.26 5.78 1.49
CA ILE A 222 10.98 6.54 0.26
C ILE A 222 11.72 7.89 0.29
N GLY A 223 11.72 8.56 1.44
CA GLY A 223 12.51 9.78 1.63
C GLY A 223 14.01 9.56 1.38
N ALA A 224 14.57 8.44 1.85
CA ALA A 224 15.96 8.08 1.61
C ALA A 224 16.24 7.87 0.11
N ALA A 225 15.33 7.20 -0.61
CA ALA A 225 15.44 7.02 -2.06
C ALA A 225 15.44 8.36 -2.81
N VAL A 226 14.54 9.27 -2.44
CA VAL A 226 14.44 10.61 -3.02
C VAL A 226 15.68 11.46 -2.69
N ASP A 227 16.16 11.41 -1.45
CA ASP A 227 17.38 12.09 -1.02
C ASP A 227 18.60 11.61 -1.82
N SER A 228 18.72 10.29 -2.01
CA SER A 228 19.80 9.67 -2.78
C SER A 228 19.79 10.15 -4.24
N ALA A 229 18.65 10.08 -4.92
CA ALA A 229 18.54 10.50 -6.32
C ALA A 229 18.73 12.01 -6.51
N ASN A 230 18.43 12.82 -5.50
CA ASN A 230 18.65 14.26 -5.51
C ASN A 230 20.05 14.67 -5.01
N GLY A 231 20.98 13.72 -4.87
CA GLY A 231 22.38 13.98 -4.54
C GLY A 231 22.66 14.26 -3.06
N ARG A 232 21.67 14.11 -2.17
CA ARG A 232 21.82 14.27 -0.71
C ARG A 232 22.29 12.97 -0.08
N LEU A 233 23.42 12.45 -0.54
CA LEU A 233 23.85 11.07 -0.26
C LEU A 233 24.06 10.81 1.24
N GLU A 234 24.72 11.71 1.96
CA GLU A 234 24.96 11.54 3.42
C GLU A 234 23.64 11.41 4.20
N VAL A 235 22.64 12.22 3.85
CA VAL A 235 21.30 12.19 4.47
C VAL A 235 20.58 10.88 4.12
N ALA A 236 20.65 10.46 2.86
CA ALA A 236 20.06 9.22 2.38
C ALA A 236 20.64 8.00 3.10
N VAL A 237 21.97 7.91 3.21
CA VAL A 237 22.69 6.82 3.89
C VAL A 237 22.29 6.75 5.37
N ALA A 238 22.34 7.88 6.08
CA ALA A 238 21.98 7.92 7.49
C ALA A 238 20.52 7.48 7.71
N ARG A 239 19.60 7.96 6.87
CA ARG A 239 18.18 7.59 6.92
C ARG A 239 17.96 6.10 6.59
N ALA A 240 18.65 5.56 5.60
CA ALA A 240 18.54 4.15 5.20
C ALA A 240 19.04 3.18 6.28
N HIS A 241 20.15 3.50 6.96
CA HIS A 241 20.64 2.72 8.12
C HIS A 241 19.63 2.70 9.27
N ASP A 242 19.05 3.86 9.61
CA ASP A 242 18.01 3.93 10.64
C ASP A 242 16.75 3.14 10.27
N VAL A 243 16.33 3.20 9.00
CA VAL A 243 15.23 2.38 8.47
C VAL A 243 15.56 0.90 8.59
N GLU A 244 16.73 0.44 8.17
CA GLU A 244 17.13 -0.97 8.25
C GLU A 244 17.07 -1.47 9.69
N LYS A 245 17.64 -0.70 10.63
CA LYS A 245 17.62 -1.01 12.06
C LYS A 245 16.20 -1.13 12.61
N ARG A 246 15.34 -0.14 12.38
CA ARG A 246 13.94 -0.16 12.86
C ARG A 246 13.15 -1.31 12.22
N CYS A 247 13.46 -1.69 10.98
CA CYS A 247 12.86 -2.87 10.35
C CYS A 247 13.28 -4.16 11.06
N ALA A 248 14.57 -4.32 11.40
CA ALA A 248 15.09 -5.49 12.09
C ALA A 248 14.43 -5.69 13.47
N GLU A 249 14.34 -4.61 14.27
CA GLU A 249 13.68 -4.62 15.59
C GLU A 249 12.21 -5.04 15.51
N ARG A 250 11.56 -4.79 14.37
CA ARG A 250 10.13 -5.06 14.13
C ARG A 250 9.86 -6.26 13.24
N ARG A 251 10.91 -6.94 12.76
CA ARG A 251 10.85 -8.06 11.82
C ARG A 251 10.09 -7.73 10.54
N LEU A 252 10.26 -6.51 10.02
CA LEU A 252 9.68 -6.05 8.76
C LEU A 252 10.59 -6.46 7.59
N LEU A 253 10.72 -7.78 7.35
CA LEU A 253 11.70 -8.35 6.42
C LEU A 253 11.71 -7.70 5.02
N PRO A 254 10.56 -7.42 4.36
CA PRO A 254 10.56 -6.79 3.04
C PRO A 254 11.15 -5.37 3.05
N LEU A 255 10.85 -4.57 4.08
CA LEU A 255 11.39 -3.21 4.18
C LEU A 255 12.86 -3.22 4.61
N GLN A 256 13.25 -4.18 5.47
CA GLN A 256 14.66 -4.37 5.81
C GLN A 256 15.49 -4.72 4.58
N TRP A 257 14.98 -5.64 3.74
CA TRP A 257 15.64 -6.01 2.49
C TRP A 257 15.75 -4.83 1.53
N ALA A 258 14.68 -4.05 1.36
CA ALA A 258 14.71 -2.87 0.52
C ALA A 258 15.72 -1.82 1.02
N ALA A 259 15.84 -1.62 2.33
CA ALA A 259 16.84 -0.73 2.93
C ALA A 259 18.27 -1.25 2.73
N ALA A 260 18.52 -2.54 2.99
CA ALA A 260 19.82 -3.16 2.76
C ALA A 260 20.23 -3.12 1.28
N THR A 261 19.28 -3.35 0.36
CA THR A 261 19.51 -3.25 -1.09
C THR A 261 19.85 -1.83 -1.51
N MET A 262 19.15 -0.82 -0.94
CA MET A 262 19.50 0.58 -1.15
C MET A 262 20.91 0.87 -0.65
N LEU A 263 21.24 0.52 0.60
CA LEU A 263 22.56 0.71 1.19
C LEU A 263 23.68 0.09 0.35
N ALA A 264 23.48 -1.12 -0.17
CA ALA A 264 24.43 -1.76 -1.07
C ALA A 264 24.73 -0.93 -2.34
N GLY A 265 23.77 -0.12 -2.79
CA GLY A 265 23.92 0.77 -3.94
C GLY A 265 24.41 2.18 -3.61
N ILE A 266 24.27 2.65 -2.36
CA ILE A 266 24.50 4.06 -1.99
C ILE A 266 25.58 4.27 -0.93
N ASP A 267 25.99 3.24 -0.19
CA ASP A 267 27.01 3.31 0.86
C ASP A 267 28.14 2.29 0.62
N PRO A 268 29.18 2.67 -0.15
CA PRO A 268 30.33 1.80 -0.38
C PRO A 268 31.11 1.39 0.88
N ALA A 269 30.93 2.10 2.00
CA ALA A 269 31.60 1.75 3.26
C ALA A 269 30.93 0.57 3.96
N ASP A 270 29.63 0.33 3.71
CA ASP A 270 28.91 -0.82 4.23
C ASP A 270 29.09 -2.06 3.34
N VAL A 271 30.26 -2.67 3.46
CA VAL A 271 30.60 -3.90 2.74
C VAL A 271 29.68 -5.10 3.07
N GLY A 272 28.87 -5.00 4.13
CA GLY A 272 27.96 -6.06 4.56
C GLY A 272 26.54 -5.93 3.98
N ALA A 273 26.16 -4.79 3.42
CA ALA A 273 24.79 -4.51 2.97
C ALA A 273 24.29 -5.56 1.96
N SER A 274 25.10 -5.90 0.95
CA SER A 274 24.75 -6.91 -0.06
C SER A 274 24.53 -8.31 0.54
N HIS A 275 25.32 -8.68 1.56
CA HIS A 275 25.16 -9.97 2.23
C HIS A 275 23.85 -10.02 3.04
N ARG A 276 23.56 -8.96 3.81
CA ARG A 276 22.30 -8.84 4.55
C ARG A 276 21.08 -8.87 3.63
N ALA A 277 21.15 -8.18 2.49
CA ALA A 277 20.10 -8.23 1.47
C ALA A 277 19.88 -9.68 0.95
N SER A 278 20.95 -10.41 0.64
CA SER A 278 20.87 -11.81 0.19
C SER A 278 20.24 -12.75 1.23
N ASP A 279 20.63 -12.61 2.50
CA ASP A 279 20.09 -13.43 3.61
C ASP A 279 18.60 -13.16 3.85
N LEU A 280 18.19 -11.89 3.76
CA LEU A 280 16.80 -11.49 3.88
C LEU A 280 15.97 -12.02 2.70
N LEU A 281 16.51 -11.95 1.47
CA LEU A 281 15.87 -12.51 0.28
C LEU A 281 15.67 -14.03 0.42
N THR A 282 16.67 -14.75 0.90
CA THR A 282 16.60 -16.19 1.18
C THR A 282 15.52 -16.50 2.21
N SER A 283 15.50 -15.76 3.32
CA SER A 283 14.52 -15.91 4.40
C SER A 283 13.08 -15.66 3.90
N MET A 284 12.88 -14.60 3.13
CA MET A 284 11.60 -14.25 2.52
C MET A 284 11.14 -15.29 1.49
N SER A 285 12.07 -15.85 0.72
CA SER A 285 11.79 -16.92 -0.23
C SER A 285 11.27 -18.18 0.47
N PHE A 286 11.93 -18.58 1.56
CA PHE A 286 11.46 -19.68 2.42
C PHE A 286 10.05 -19.43 3.00
N LEU A 287 9.73 -18.16 3.28
CA LEU A 287 8.42 -17.73 3.80
C LEU A 287 7.35 -17.52 2.70
N GLY A 288 7.67 -17.85 1.44
CA GLY A 288 6.73 -17.89 0.33
C GLY A 288 6.65 -16.62 -0.53
N MET A 289 7.65 -15.73 -0.47
CA MET A 289 7.81 -14.71 -1.52
C MET A 289 8.54 -15.32 -2.72
N SER A 290 8.01 -15.12 -3.92
CA SER A 290 8.61 -15.61 -5.16
C SER A 290 9.15 -14.42 -5.92
N PHE A 291 10.45 -14.19 -5.80
CA PHE A 291 11.17 -13.09 -6.45
C PHE A 291 11.26 -13.29 -7.96
N ALA A 292 11.20 -12.18 -8.70
CA ALA A 292 11.55 -12.15 -10.11
C ALA A 292 13.02 -12.56 -10.29
N THR A 293 13.34 -13.17 -11.42
CA THR A 293 14.73 -13.52 -11.76
C THR A 293 15.59 -12.26 -11.84
N GLY A 294 16.65 -12.17 -11.03
CA GLY A 294 17.56 -11.02 -10.98
C GLY A 294 17.22 -9.94 -9.94
N ALA A 295 16.29 -10.23 -9.02
CA ALA A 295 16.03 -9.40 -7.84
C ALA A 295 17.02 -9.64 -6.69
#